data_AF-M9VSH4-F1
#
_entry.id   AF-M9VSH4-F1
#
_cell.length_a   1.000
_cell.length_b   1.000
_cell.length_c   1.000
_cell.angle_alpha   90.00
_cell.angle_beta   90.00
_cell.angle_gamma   90.00
#
_symmetry.space_group_name_H-M   'P 1'
#
loop_
_entity.id
_entity.type
_entity.pdbx_description
1 polymer ?
#
loop_
_entity_poly.entity_id
_entity_poly.type
_entity_poly.pdbx_seq_one_letter_code
_entity_poly.pdbx_strand_id
1 'polypeptide(L)'
;LNFFINFILITISILISVAFYTILERKILGYIQIRKGPNKVGMSGILQPFSDAMKLFNKNILSSENMNFTLSYITPASSLFISILLIPIISYNNYSLYDNKHNIL
;
A
#
# COMPACT_ATOMS: atom_id res chain seq x y z
N LEU A 1 22.60 4.22 -11.97
CA LEU A 1 21.27 4.22 -12.63
C LEU A 1 20.42 3.03 -12.23
N ASN A 2 20.95 1.80 -12.29
CA ASN A 2 20.18 0.59 -11.92
C ASN A 2 19.55 0.65 -10.51
N PHE A 3 20.23 1.18 -9.49
CA PHE A 3 19.68 1.23 -8.14
C PHE A 3 18.40 2.07 -8.04
N PHE A 4 18.44 3.34 -8.45
CA PHE A 4 17.27 4.24 -8.38
C PHE A 4 16.11 3.75 -9.25
N ILE A 5 16.39 3.26 -10.46
CA ILE A 5 15.36 2.70 -11.35
C ILE A 5 14.72 1.46 -10.70
N ASN A 6 15.51 0.54 -10.15
CA ASN A 6 15.00 -0.64 -9.47
C ASN A 6 14.18 -0.27 -8.23
N PHE A 7 14.62 0.73 -7.44
CA PHE A 7 13.86 1.20 -6.29
C PHE A 7 12.50 1.77 -6.70
N ILE A 8 12.44 2.60 -7.74
CA ILE A 8 11.17 3.13 -8.27
C ILE A 8 10.27 2.01 -8.78
N LEU A 9 10.81 1.02 -9.51
CA LEU A 9 10.03 -0.11 -10.01
C LEU A 9 9.43 -0.95 -8.86
N ILE A 10 10.21 -1.21 -7.81
CA ILE A 10 9.75 -1.97 -6.64
C ILE A 10 8.69 -1.19 -5.85
N THR A 11 8.87 0.11 -5.66
CA THR A 11 7.86 0.91 -4.94
C THR A 11 6.53 0.95 -5.69
N ILE A 12 6.55 1.09 -7.01
CA ILE A 12 5.34 1.04 -7.85
C ILE A 12 4.66 -0.35 -7.77
N SER A 13 5.44 -1.43 -7.87
CA SER A 13 4.89 -2.78 -7.84
C SER A 13 4.25 -3.13 -6.48
N ILE A 14 4.85 -2.71 -5.36
CA ILE A 14 4.26 -2.91 -4.04
C ILE A 14 2.93 -2.16 -3.92
N LEU A 15 2.86 -0.88 -4.31
CA LEU A 15 1.63 -0.09 -4.18
C LEU A 15 0.46 -0.73 -4.96
N ILE A 16 0.75 -1.25 -6.15
CA ILE A 16 -0.22 -1.97 -6.97
C ILE A 16 -0.63 -3.28 -6.29
N SER A 17 0.33 -4.04 -5.74
CA SER A 17 0.04 -5.31 -5.07
C SER A 17 -0.88 -5.13 -3.85
N VAL A 18 -0.65 -4.11 -3.03
CA VAL A 18 -1.45 -3.80 -1.85
C VAL A 18 -2.88 -3.45 -2.24
N ALA A 19 -3.07 -2.65 -3.30
CA ALA A 19 -4.39 -2.29 -3.80
C ALA A 19 -5.23 -3.54 -4.17
N PHE A 20 -4.65 -4.51 -4.90
CA PHE A 20 -5.34 -5.74 -5.24
C PHE A 20 -5.53 -6.69 -4.05
N TYR A 21 -4.57 -6.72 -3.12
CA TYR A 21 -4.66 -7.52 -1.90
C TYR A 21 -5.90 -7.15 -1.08
N THR A 22 -6.25 -5.85 -0.99
CA THR A 22 -7.48 -5.43 -0.28
C THR A 22 -8.77 -5.95 -0.91
N ILE A 23 -8.85 -6.08 -2.25
CA ILE A 23 -10.02 -6.67 -2.91
C ILE A 23 -10.11 -8.15 -2.60
N LEU A 24 -8.96 -8.84 -2.68
CA LEU A 24 -8.86 -10.27 -2.42
C LEU A 24 -9.33 -10.58 -1.01
N GLU A 25 -8.88 -9.82 -0.02
CA GLU A 25 -9.33 -9.94 1.37
C GLU A 25 -10.86 -9.78 1.49
N ARG A 26 -11.43 -8.72 0.90
CA ARG A 26 -12.90 -8.50 0.89
C ARG A 26 -13.67 -9.62 0.20
N LYS A 27 -13.10 -10.25 -0.83
CA LYS A 27 -13.70 -11.40 -1.52
C LYS A 27 -13.66 -12.66 -0.64
N ILE A 28 -12.52 -12.98 -0.05
CA ILE A 28 -12.36 -14.14 0.86
C ILE A 28 -13.32 -14.03 2.05
N LEU A 29 -13.36 -12.88 2.72
CA LEU A 29 -14.28 -12.66 3.84
C LEU A 29 -15.75 -12.77 3.41
N GLY A 30 -16.08 -12.34 2.19
CA GLY A 30 -17.39 -12.55 1.61
C GLY A 30 -17.72 -14.04 1.46
N TYR A 31 -16.81 -14.81 0.86
CA TYR A 31 -17.02 -16.24 0.63
C TYR A 31 -17.20 -17.02 1.95
N ILE A 32 -16.42 -16.69 2.99
CA ILE A 32 -16.57 -17.29 4.33
C ILE A 32 -17.95 -16.99 4.92
N GLN A 33 -18.45 -15.76 4.71
CA GLN A 33 -19.74 -15.30 5.24
C GLN A 33 -20.94 -15.62 4.33
N ILE A 34 -20.77 -16.45 3.29
CA ILE A 34 -21.83 -16.82 2.33
C ILE A 34 -22.45 -15.56 1.68
N ARG A 35 -21.66 -14.51 1.46
CA ARG A 35 -22.07 -13.30 0.73
C ARG A 35 -21.07 -13.00 -0.38
N LYS A 36 -21.55 -12.49 -1.51
CA LYS A 36 -20.62 -12.05 -2.56
C LYS A 36 -19.88 -10.81 -2.09
N GLY A 37 -18.54 -10.84 -2.19
CA GLY A 37 -17.70 -9.66 -2.02
C GLY A 37 -17.98 -8.59 -3.09
N PRO A 38 -17.17 -7.53 -3.16
CA PRO A 38 -17.36 -6.46 -4.13
C PRO A 38 -17.35 -7.01 -5.56
N ASN A 39 -18.49 -6.92 -6.25
CA ASN A 39 -18.68 -7.43 -7.62
C ASN A 39 -19.31 -6.40 -8.58
N LYS A 40 -19.68 -5.21 -8.08
CA LYS A 40 -20.42 -4.21 -8.86
C LYS A 40 -19.53 -3.26 -9.67
N VAL A 41 -18.29 -3.02 -9.22
CA VAL A 41 -17.43 -1.97 -9.79
C VAL A 41 -16.51 -2.59 -10.86
N GLY A 42 -16.86 -2.40 -12.14
CA GLY A 42 -16.14 -2.98 -13.28
C GLY A 42 -16.35 -4.49 -13.45
N MET A 43 -15.51 -5.13 -14.25
CA MET A 43 -15.56 -6.59 -14.46
C MET A 43 -15.14 -7.32 -13.18
N SER A 44 -16.07 -8.02 -12.53
CA SER A 44 -15.86 -8.78 -11.28
C SER A 44 -15.32 -8.00 -10.05
N GLY A 45 -15.45 -6.67 -10.03
CA GLY A 45 -14.97 -5.84 -8.91
C GLY A 45 -13.50 -5.42 -8.99
N ILE A 46 -12.79 -5.66 -10.09
CA ILE A 46 -11.35 -5.36 -10.24
C ILE A 46 -11.06 -3.86 -10.12
N LEU A 47 -12.00 -3.00 -10.52
CA LEU A 47 -11.83 -1.53 -10.48
C LEU A 47 -12.16 -0.90 -9.12
N GLN A 48 -12.51 -1.71 -8.11
CA GLN A 48 -12.83 -1.23 -6.77
C GLN A 48 -11.75 -0.32 -6.13
N PRO A 49 -10.44 -0.65 -6.12
CA PRO A 49 -9.43 0.16 -5.45
C PRO A 49 -9.28 1.55 -6.09
N PHE A 50 -9.50 1.65 -7.40
CA PHE A 50 -9.53 2.95 -8.09
C PHE A 50 -10.73 3.78 -7.64
N SER A 51 -11.91 3.18 -7.50
CA SER A 51 -13.10 3.89 -7.00
C SER A 51 -12.96 4.31 -5.53
N ASP A 52 -12.34 3.48 -4.69
CA ASP A 52 -12.10 3.80 -3.28
C ASP A 52 -11.07 4.95 -3.16
N ALA A 53 -10.03 4.96 -4.00
CA ALA A 53 -9.05 6.04 -4.05
C ALA A 53 -9.68 7.38 -4.50
N MET A 54 -10.45 7.38 -5.60
CA MET A 54 -11.16 8.58 -6.07
C MET A 54 -12.14 9.12 -5.01
N LYS A 55 -12.82 8.24 -4.29
CA LYS A 55 -13.71 8.62 -3.19
C LYS A 55 -12.96 9.31 -2.05
N LEU A 56 -11.75 8.85 -1.72
CA LEU A 56 -10.92 9.48 -0.68
C LEU A 56 -10.36 10.83 -1.14
N PHE A 57 -9.96 10.98 -2.41
CA PHE A 57 -9.49 12.27 -2.95
C PHE A 57 -10.56 13.36 -2.93
N ASN A 58 -11.82 13.00 -3.16
CA ASN A 58 -12.93 13.95 -3.12
C ASN A 58 -13.44 14.24 -1.69
N LYS A 59 -12.93 13.54 -0.67
CA LYS A 59 -13.41 13.73 0.70
C LYS A 59 -12.75 14.95 1.34
N ASN A 60 -13.55 15.90 1.82
CA ASN A 60 -13.04 17.03 2.58
C ASN A 60 -12.32 16.55 3.84
N ILE A 61 -11.13 17.12 4.08
CA ILE A 61 -10.34 16.85 5.27
C ILE A 61 -11.01 17.59 6.44
N LEU A 62 -11.76 16.84 7.26
CA LEU A 62 -12.36 17.35 8.48
C LEU A 62 -11.35 17.24 9.61
N SER A 63 -10.87 18.38 10.07
CA SER A 63 -9.99 18.46 11.22
C SER A 63 -10.85 18.69 12.47
N SER A 64 -10.77 17.84 13.50
CA SER A 64 -11.55 18.09 14.71
C SER A 64 -10.91 19.18 15.58
N GLU A 65 -11.75 19.83 16.39
CA GLU A 65 -11.43 21.08 17.07
C GLU A 65 -10.30 20.95 18.11
N ASN A 66 -10.07 19.76 18.67
CA ASN A 66 -9.09 19.52 19.75
C ASN A 66 -7.87 18.69 19.29
N MET A 67 -7.50 18.73 18.01
CA MET A 67 -6.41 17.90 17.46
C MET A 67 -5.09 18.67 17.36
N ASN A 68 -3.97 18.00 17.63
CA ASN A 68 -2.66 18.49 17.19
C ASN A 68 -2.48 18.30 15.68
N PHE A 69 -2.73 19.34 14.88
CA PHE A 69 -2.68 19.27 13.41
C PHE A 69 -1.34 18.77 12.87
N THR A 70 -0.22 19.20 13.47
CA THR A 70 1.13 18.80 13.03
C THR A 70 1.33 17.30 13.16
N LEU A 71 0.98 16.73 14.32
CA LEU A 71 1.08 15.29 14.58
C LEU A 71 0.11 14.48 13.72
N SER A 72 -1.12 14.96 13.50
CA SER A 72 -2.11 14.22 12.70
C SER A 72 -1.71 14.07 11.22
N TYR A 73 -1.00 15.03 10.64
CA TYR A 73 -0.54 14.94 9.25
C TYR A 73 0.81 14.21 9.11
N ILE A 74 1.72 14.38 10.07
CA ILE A 74 3.05 13.73 10.00
C ILE A 74 2.96 12.24 10.27
N THR A 75 2.08 11.80 11.18
CA THR A 75 2.02 10.39 11.61
C THR A 75 1.69 9.39 10.49
N PRO A 76 0.70 9.61 9.59
CA PRO A 76 0.46 8.68 8.49
C PRO A 76 1.61 8.71 7.48
N ALA A 77 2.17 9.90 7.20
CA ALA A 77 3.28 10.05 6.27
C ALA A 77 4.54 9.31 6.76
N SER A 78 4.88 9.42 8.05
CA SER A 78 6.06 8.73 8.62
C SER A 78 5.89 7.22 8.62
N SER A 79 4.69 6.71 8.91
CA SER A 79 4.42 5.26 8.89
C SER A 79 4.59 4.65 7.49
N LEU A 80 4.13 5.35 6.43
CA LEU A 80 4.31 4.94 5.05
C LEU A 80 5.77 5.04 4.61
N PHE A 81 6.49 6.07 5.09
CA PHE A 81 7.90 6.23 4.77
C PHE A 81 8.74 5.05 5.32
N ILE A 82 8.49 4.64 6.57
CA ILE A 82 9.19 3.51 7.20
C ILE A 82 8.90 2.21 6.44
N SER A 83 7.64 1.95 6.06
CA SER A 83 7.30 0.72 5.34
C SER A 83 7.97 0.63 3.97
N ILE A 84 8.08 1.75 3.25
CA ILE A 84 8.76 1.80 1.95
C ILE A 84 10.27 1.54 2.08
N LEU A 85 10.92 2.02 3.15
CA LEU A 85 12.34 1.80 3.40
C LEU A 85 12.69 0.33 3.71
N LEU A 86 11.76 -0.43 4.28
CA LEU A 86 11.99 -1.84 4.63
C LEU A 86 12.00 -2.76 3.40
N ILE A 87 11.21 -2.45 2.37
CA ILE A 87 11.05 -3.28 1.18
C ILE A 87 12.37 -3.60 0.45
N PRO A 88 13.28 -2.64 0.16
CA PRO A 88 14.51 -2.93 -0.58
C PRO A 88 15.52 -3.81 0.20
N ILE A 89 15.29 -4.03 1.49
CA ILE A 89 16.11 -4.92 2.33
C ILE A 89 15.75 -6.39 2.05
N ILE A 90 14.52 -6.68 1.63
CA ILE A 90 14.05 -8.04 1.38
C ILE A 90 14.74 -8.60 0.13
N SER A 91 15.36 -9.77 0.26
CA SER A 91 15.95 -10.51 -0.85
C SER A 91 14.88 -11.31 -1.59
N TYR A 92 14.64 -10.98 -2.86
CA TYR A 92 13.73 -11.77 -3.71
C TYR A 92 14.44 -12.90 -4.48
N ASN A 93 15.74 -12.74 -4.78
CA ASN A 93 16.58 -13.76 -5.42
C ASN A 93 17.92 -13.91 -4.65
N ASN A 94 19.05 -13.50 -5.23
CA ASN A 94 20.39 -13.73 -4.65
C ASN A 94 20.95 -12.55 -3.86
N TYR A 95 20.51 -11.33 -4.15
CA TYR A 95 20.98 -10.11 -3.49
C TYR A 95 19.79 -9.20 -3.19
N SER A 96 19.85 -8.55 -2.03
CA SER A 96 18.99 -7.40 -1.72
C SER A 96 19.42 -6.19 -2.58
N LEU A 97 18.51 -5.21 -2.75
CA LEU A 97 18.87 -3.99 -3.46
C LEU A 97 19.93 -3.19 -2.72
N TYR A 98 19.84 -3.15 -1.39
CA TYR A 98 20.88 -2.64 -0.53
C TYR A 98 21.70 -3.80 -0.01
N ASP A 99 22.97 -3.84 -0.40
CA ASP A 99 23.91 -4.78 0.17
C ASP A 99 24.38 -4.25 1.53
N ASN A 100 23.76 -4.75 2.60
CA ASN A 100 24.22 -4.46 3.95
C ASN A 100 25.51 -5.25 4.18
N LYS A 101 26.67 -4.67 3.85
CA LYS A 101 27.98 -5.25 4.17
C LYS A 101 28.14 -5.61 5.65
N HIS A 102 27.34 -4.99 6.53
CA HIS A 102 27.31 -5.28 7.97
C HIS A 102 26.42 -6.47 8.38
N ASN A 103 25.75 -7.16 7.45
CA ASN A 103 25.04 -8.42 7.71
C ASN A 103 25.94 -9.67 7.54
N ILE A 104 27.25 -9.50 7.45
CA ILE A 104 28.22 -10.61 7.49
C ILE A 104 28.52 -10.91 8.96
N LEU A 105 27.55 -11.54 9.63
CA LEU A 105 27.70 -12.39 10.81
C LEU A 105 26.60 -13.44 10.77
#